data_AF-A0A069PYK8-F1
#
_entry.id   AF-A0A069PYK8-F1
#
_cell.length_a   1.000
_cell.length_b   1.000
_cell.length_c   1.000
_cell.angle_alpha   90.00
_cell.angle_beta   90.00
_cell.angle_gamma   90.00
#
_symmetry.space_group_name_H-M   'P 1'
#
loop_
_entity.id
_entity.type
_entity.pdbx_description
1 polymer ?
#
loop_
_entity_poly.entity_id
_entity_poly.type
_entity_poly.pdbx_seq_one_letter_code
_entity_poly.pdbx_strand_id
1 'polypeptide(L)'
;MKPFWMKTTVVLCMLVASGAASAGAKLTPGECNDYPFTPLSKPVTHAQLMQELSELESVGYQAAAGDDNYYPSEIQQAEARLRLKYRADCLGENVKVPTSPIIYSGGPSGFY
;
A
#
# COMPACT_ATOMS: atom_id res chain seq x y z
N MET A 1 -19.36 51.09 -31.30
CA MET A 1 -19.48 49.62 -31.46
C MET A 1 -18.24 48.99 -30.84
N LYS A 2 -18.39 48.07 -29.88
CA LYS A 2 -17.27 47.41 -29.19
C LYS A 2 -17.17 45.97 -29.71
N PRO A 3 -16.07 45.55 -30.38
CA PRO A 3 -15.76 44.14 -30.48
C PRO A 3 -15.01 43.71 -29.21
N PHE A 4 -15.82 43.14 -28.32
CA PHE A 4 -15.50 41.97 -27.50
C PHE A 4 -14.48 41.06 -28.21
N TRP A 5 -13.46 40.56 -27.49
CA TRP A 5 -12.75 39.28 -27.72
C TRP A 5 -11.23 39.38 -27.50
N MET A 6 -10.80 39.35 -26.24
CA MET A 6 -9.53 38.72 -25.82
C MET A 6 -9.51 38.59 -24.29
N LYS A 7 -10.48 37.86 -23.71
CA LYS A 7 -10.53 37.53 -22.27
C LYS A 7 -10.66 36.03 -22.09
N THR A 8 -9.83 35.22 -22.73
CA THR A 8 -9.85 33.76 -22.54
C THR A 8 -8.51 33.13 -22.92
N THR A 9 -7.44 33.48 -22.21
CA THR A 9 -6.16 32.75 -22.32
C THR A 9 -5.44 32.60 -20.98
N VAL A 10 -6.17 32.41 -19.87
CA VAL A 10 -5.53 32.02 -18.60
C VAL A 10 -6.47 31.14 -17.77
N VAL A 11 -6.90 29.98 -18.26
CA VAL A 11 -7.36 28.88 -17.38
C VAL A 11 -7.17 27.54 -18.12
N LEU A 12 -5.92 27.08 -18.27
CA LEU A 12 -5.62 25.69 -18.64
C LEU A 12 -4.30 25.24 -18.00
N CYS A 13 -4.20 25.34 -16.68
CA CYS A 13 -3.09 24.82 -15.88
C CYS A 13 -3.60 24.26 -14.55
N MET A 14 -4.67 23.44 -14.59
CA MET A 14 -5.21 22.76 -13.42
C MET A 14 -5.66 21.35 -13.82
N LEU A 15 -4.73 20.58 -14.41
CA LEU A 15 -4.90 19.17 -14.72
C LEU A 15 -3.55 18.45 -14.61
N VAL A 16 -3.03 18.39 -13.39
CA VAL A 16 -2.18 17.27 -12.94
C VAL A 16 -2.59 16.97 -11.50
N ALA A 17 -3.76 16.36 -11.32
CA ALA A 17 -3.98 15.57 -10.12
C ALA A 17 -3.12 14.31 -10.32
N SER A 18 -1.95 14.33 -9.69
CA SER A 18 -0.97 13.25 -9.69
C SER A 18 -1.65 11.90 -9.51
N GLY A 19 -1.51 11.01 -10.49
CA GLY A 19 -1.90 9.62 -10.32
C GLY A 19 -1.03 9.00 -9.23
N ALA A 20 -1.64 8.56 -8.13
CA ALA A 20 -0.98 7.71 -7.16
C ALA A 20 -0.83 6.31 -7.77
N ALA A 21 0.24 6.11 -8.55
CA ALA A 21 0.73 4.79 -8.85
C ALA A 21 1.49 4.28 -7.62
N SER A 22 0.80 3.67 -6.66
CA SER A 22 1.43 3.14 -5.45
C SER A 22 1.43 1.61 -5.45
N ALA A 23 2.19 1.03 -6.36
CA ALA A 23 2.83 -0.26 -6.12
C ALA A 23 4.30 0.04 -5.81
N GLY A 24 4.60 0.36 -4.54
CA GLY A 24 5.96 0.66 -4.07
C GLY A 24 6.17 2.00 -3.34
N ALA A 25 5.11 2.77 -3.05
CA ALA A 25 5.23 3.98 -2.24
C ALA A 25 5.55 3.64 -0.77
N LYS A 26 6.28 4.53 -0.08
CA LYS A 26 6.49 4.42 1.37
C LYS A 26 5.16 4.55 2.12
N LEU A 27 5.04 3.91 3.28
CA LEU A 27 3.91 4.20 4.18
C LEU A 27 3.90 5.69 4.51
N THR A 28 2.72 6.30 4.44
CA THR A 28 2.51 7.69 4.80
C THR A 28 2.58 7.86 6.32
N PRO A 29 2.87 9.08 6.82
CA PRO A 29 2.86 9.35 8.26
C PRO A 29 1.51 9.05 8.93
N GLY A 30 0.40 9.13 8.19
CA GLY A 30 -0.93 8.77 8.67
C GLY A 30 -1.07 7.26 8.85
N GLU A 31 -0.74 6.48 7.82
CA GLU A 31 -0.74 5.00 7.86
C GLU A 31 0.14 4.47 9.01
N CYS A 32 1.32 5.07 9.23
CA CYS A 32 2.21 4.70 10.33
C CYS A 32 1.59 4.81 11.73
N ASN A 33 0.51 5.56 11.90
CA ASN A 33 -0.18 5.77 13.18
C ASN A 33 -1.64 5.27 13.15
N ASP A 34 -2.00 4.44 12.17
CA ASP A 34 -3.34 3.84 12.04
C ASP A 34 -3.26 2.31 12.12
N TYR A 35 -4.40 1.66 11.99
CA TYR A 35 -4.52 0.24 11.72
C TYR A 35 -3.79 -0.13 10.41
N PRO A 36 -3.00 -1.24 10.37
CA PRO A 36 -2.92 -2.31 11.37
C PRO A 36 -1.83 -2.14 12.44
N PHE A 37 -1.03 -1.08 12.40
CA PHE A 37 0.11 -0.89 13.31
C PHE A 37 -0.29 -0.39 14.69
N THR A 38 -1.42 0.30 14.77
CA THR A 38 -1.97 0.83 16.03
C THR A 38 -3.29 0.10 16.37
N PRO A 39 -3.45 -0.39 17.61
CA PRO A 39 -4.68 -1.05 18.01
C PRO A 39 -5.87 -0.08 18.01
N LEU A 40 -7.02 -0.55 17.54
CA LEU A 40 -8.25 0.23 17.50
C LEU A 40 -9.10 0.00 18.75
N SER A 41 -9.68 1.07 19.28
CA SER A 41 -10.69 1.00 20.35
C SER A 41 -12.11 0.73 19.83
N LYS A 42 -12.27 0.63 18.50
CA LYS A 42 -13.52 0.37 17.79
C LYS A 42 -13.30 -0.77 16.79
N PRO A 43 -14.37 -1.43 16.32
CA PRO A 43 -14.25 -2.40 15.24
C PRO A 43 -13.60 -1.79 13.99
N VAL A 44 -12.84 -2.61 13.26
CA VAL A 44 -12.22 -2.24 11.98
C VAL A 44 -13.31 -1.79 11.00
N THR A 45 -13.10 -0.63 10.38
CA THR A 45 -14.00 -0.14 9.33
C THR A 45 -13.62 -0.73 7.97
N HIS A 46 -14.57 -0.78 7.03
CA HIS A 46 -14.28 -1.26 5.68
C HIS A 46 -13.17 -0.46 4.99
N ALA A 47 -13.08 0.85 5.25
CA ALA A 47 -12.00 1.69 4.72
C ALA A 47 -10.63 1.28 5.28
N GLN A 48 -10.52 1.01 6.58
CA GLN A 48 -9.29 0.53 7.21
C GLN A 48 -8.89 -0.86 6.71
N LEU A 49 -9.87 -1.75 6.49
CA LEU A 49 -9.60 -3.07 5.92
C LEU A 49 -9.04 -2.96 4.50
N MET A 50 -9.61 -2.09 3.66
CA MET A 50 -9.13 -1.89 2.29
C MET A 50 -7.75 -1.21 2.26
N GLN A 51 -7.47 -0.35 3.24
CA GLN A 51 -6.14 0.23 3.43
C GLN A 51 -5.12 -0.86 3.79
N GLU A 52 -5.39 -1.70 4.79
CA GLU A 52 -4.51 -2.84 5.12
C GLU A 52 -4.30 -3.75 3.92
N LEU A 53 -5.35 -4.03 3.13
CA LEU A 53 -5.21 -4.85 1.92
C LEU A 53 -4.24 -4.20 0.91
N SER A 54 -4.38 -2.90 0.65
CA SER A 54 -3.46 -2.15 -0.22
C SER A 54 -2.02 -2.18 0.33
N GLU A 55 -1.84 -2.07 1.65
CA GLU A 55 -0.54 -2.17 2.31
C GLU A 55 0.07 -3.57 2.15
N LEU A 56 -0.72 -4.64 2.29
CA LEU A 56 -0.29 -6.03 2.07
C LEU A 56 0.05 -6.30 0.60
N GLU A 57 -0.73 -5.77 -0.34
CA GLU A 57 -0.44 -5.86 -1.78
C GLU A 57 0.86 -5.14 -2.13
N SER A 58 1.18 -4.03 -1.45
CA SER A 58 2.45 -3.31 -1.63
C SER A 58 3.69 -4.13 -1.27
N VAL A 59 3.53 -5.20 -0.48
CA VAL A 59 4.59 -6.15 -0.09
C VAL A 59 4.45 -7.53 -0.75
N GLY A 60 3.58 -7.62 -1.76
CA GLY A 60 3.47 -8.76 -2.66
C GLY A 60 2.36 -9.76 -2.33
N TYR A 61 1.40 -9.41 -1.48
CA TYR A 61 0.15 -10.18 -1.32
C TYR A 61 -0.73 -10.06 -2.57
N GLN A 62 -1.45 -11.13 -2.90
CA GLN A 62 -2.36 -11.16 -4.05
C GLN A 62 -3.66 -11.88 -3.67
N ALA A 63 -4.67 -11.13 -3.19
CA ALA A 63 -5.92 -11.72 -2.69
C ALA A 63 -6.77 -12.41 -3.78
N ALA A 64 -6.56 -12.09 -5.06
CA ALA A 64 -7.37 -12.56 -6.18
C ALA A 64 -6.62 -13.55 -7.10
N ALA A 65 -5.58 -14.22 -6.61
CA ALA A 65 -4.77 -15.14 -7.41
C ALA A 65 -5.52 -16.40 -7.90
N GLY A 66 -6.79 -16.59 -7.48
CA GLY A 66 -7.72 -17.56 -8.05
C GLY A 66 -7.57 -18.99 -7.54
N ASP A 67 -6.51 -19.28 -6.79
CA ASP A 67 -6.24 -20.58 -6.19
C ASP A 67 -5.79 -20.42 -4.73
N ASP A 68 -6.74 -20.45 -3.80
CA ASP A 68 -6.55 -20.27 -2.35
C ASP A 68 -5.76 -21.42 -1.67
N ASN A 69 -5.05 -22.25 -2.44
CA ASN A 69 -4.33 -23.45 -2.00
C ASN A 69 -3.33 -23.21 -0.87
N TYR A 70 -2.89 -21.95 -0.69
CA TYR A 70 -1.87 -21.58 0.28
C TYR A 70 -2.41 -20.69 1.41
N TYR A 71 -3.73 -20.50 1.52
CA TYR A 71 -4.31 -19.82 2.67
C TYR A 71 -4.14 -20.66 3.96
N PRO A 72 -3.71 -20.09 5.10
CA PRO A 72 -3.40 -18.67 5.36
C PRO A 72 -1.90 -18.32 5.28
N SER A 73 -1.05 -19.13 4.67
CA SER A 73 0.41 -18.94 4.67
C SER A 73 0.87 -17.69 3.90
N GLU A 74 0.20 -17.33 2.81
CA GLU A 74 0.59 -16.18 1.99
C GLU A 74 0.30 -14.85 2.69
N ILE A 75 -0.87 -14.73 3.32
CA ILE A 75 -1.23 -13.53 4.08
C ILE A 75 -0.31 -13.34 5.29
N GLN A 76 0.05 -14.42 6.02
CA GLN A 76 0.98 -14.34 7.15
C GLN A 76 2.40 -13.88 6.71
N GLN A 77 2.86 -14.36 5.55
CA GLN A 77 4.13 -13.90 4.96
C GLN A 77 4.06 -12.43 4.54
N ALA A 78 2.94 -11.99 3.98
CA ALA A 78 2.72 -10.58 3.64
C ALA A 78 2.71 -9.70 4.88
N GLU A 79 2.01 -10.07 5.95
CA GLU A 79 2.00 -9.36 7.22
C GLU A 79 3.40 -9.24 7.83
N ALA A 80 4.22 -10.29 7.74
CA ALA A 80 5.62 -10.25 8.18
C ALA A 80 6.44 -9.24 7.37
N ARG A 81 6.25 -9.19 6.05
CA ARG A 81 6.91 -8.19 5.18
C ARG A 81 6.37 -6.78 5.40
N LEU A 82 5.08 -6.63 5.69
CA LEU A 82 4.46 -5.35 6.02
C LEU A 82 5.05 -4.79 7.32
N ARG A 83 5.31 -5.65 8.33
CA ARG A 83 6.06 -5.26 9.52
C ARG A 83 7.50 -4.81 9.22
N LEU A 84 8.19 -5.42 8.25
CA LEU A 84 9.50 -4.94 7.79
C LEU A 84 9.39 -3.56 7.14
N LYS A 85 8.35 -3.35 6.32
CA LYS A 85 8.06 -2.07 5.68
C LYS A 85 7.75 -0.98 6.70
N TYR A 86 6.96 -1.27 7.72
CA TYR A 86 6.72 -0.37 8.84
C TYR A 86 8.01 0.08 9.53
N ARG A 87 8.90 -0.87 9.84
CA ARG A 87 10.20 -0.53 10.45
C ARG A 87 11.05 0.37 9.56
N ALA A 88 11.07 0.10 8.26
CA ALA A 88 11.83 0.90 7.29
C ALA A 88 11.23 2.29 7.06
N ASP A 89 9.90 2.39 6.94
CA ASP A 89 9.22 3.62 6.52
C ASP A 89 8.81 4.51 7.69
N CYS A 90 8.35 3.92 8.81
CA CYS A 90 7.80 4.64 9.96
C CYS A 90 8.82 4.84 11.09
N LEU A 91 9.74 3.88 11.29
CA LEU A 91 10.77 3.95 12.34
C LEU A 91 12.14 4.39 11.82
N GLY A 92 12.34 4.43 10.50
CA GLY A 92 13.60 4.81 9.87
C GLY A 92 14.72 3.78 10.05
N GLU A 93 14.38 2.52 10.37
CA GLU A 93 15.36 1.45 10.49
C GLU A 93 15.93 1.04 9.12
N ASN A 94 17.20 0.65 9.06
CA ASN A 94 17.80 0.10 7.84
C ASN A 94 17.41 -1.38 7.65
N VAL A 95 16.16 -1.64 7.29
CA VAL A 95 15.60 -2.99 7.10
C VAL A 95 15.33 -3.25 5.63
N LYS A 96 15.77 -4.42 5.13
CA LYS A 96 15.42 -4.88 3.78
C LYS A 96 13.99 -5.42 3.78
N VAL A 97 13.12 -4.85 2.93
CA VAL A 97 11.76 -5.34 2.69
C VAL A 97 11.79 -6.21 1.44
N PRO A 98 11.41 -7.50 1.51
CA PRO A 98 11.27 -8.34 0.33
C PRO A 98 10.14 -7.81 -0.57
N THR A 99 10.45 -7.55 -1.84
CA THR A 99 9.48 -7.02 -2.83
C THR A 99 9.12 -8.04 -3.91
N SER A 100 9.77 -9.20 -3.93
CA SER A 100 9.40 -10.30 -4.83
C SER A 100 7.99 -10.81 -4.48
N PRO A 101 7.18 -11.27 -5.44
CA PRO A 101 5.93 -11.94 -5.13
C PRO A 101 6.15 -13.05 -4.10
N ILE A 102 5.17 -13.27 -3.22
CA ILE A 102 5.19 -14.44 -2.33
C ILE A 102 4.98 -15.65 -3.24
N ILE A 103 6.06 -16.39 -3.51
CA ILE A 103 6.03 -17.62 -4.29
C ILE A 103 6.19 -18.79 -3.31
N TYR A 104 5.26 -19.73 -3.32
CA TYR A 104 5.42 -20.98 -2.61
C TYR A 104 6.47 -21.85 -3.32
N SER A 105 7.75 -21.63 -3.00
CA SER A 105 8.77 -22.67 -3.21
C SER A 105 8.66 -23.61 -2.02
N GLY A 106 8.32 -24.88 -2.23
CA GLY A 106 8.19 -25.91 -1.19
C GLY A 106 9.51 -26.29 -0.50
N GLY A 107 10.26 -25.30 -0.02
CA GLY A 107 11.57 -25.42 0.63
C GLY A 107 11.54 -24.89 2.07
N PRO A 108 12.27 -25.51 3.00
CA PRO A 108 12.15 -25.30 4.44
C PRO A 108 12.75 -23.98 4.97
N SER A 109 12.87 -22.92 4.17
CA SER A 109 13.63 -21.71 4.57
C SER A 109 12.86 -20.39 4.46
N GLY A 110 11.53 -20.41 4.40
CA GLY A 110 10.71 -19.19 4.35
C GLY A 110 10.51 -18.55 5.72
N PHE A 111 11.56 -17.89 6.24
CA PHE A 111 11.56 -16.92 7.36
C PHE A 111 10.41 -17.04 8.38
N TYR A 112 10.63 -17.86 9.40
CA TYR A 112 9.97 -17.73 10.71
C TYR A 112 10.67 -16.67 11.56
#